data_AF-A0A7V5A3I9-F1
#
_entry.id   AF-A0A7V5A3I9-F1
#
_cell.length_a   1.000
_cell.length_b   1.000
_cell.length_c   1.000
_cell.angle_alpha   90.00
_cell.angle_beta   90.00
_cell.angle_gamma   90.00
#
_symmetry.space_group_name_H-M   'P 1'
#
loop_
_entity.id
_entity.type
_entity.pdbx_description
1 polymer ?
#
loop_
_entity_poly.entity_id
_entity_poly.type
_entity_poly.pdbx_seq_one_letter_code
_entity_poly.pdbx_strand_id
1 'polypeptide(L)'
;MKKNILEVARVIRSKNSGPYELTLDILFKDRKWYELFKARNIVNEELISRLYKVPKEDILGIIWFEPVSAVKITLRRPCPSGSPGDTDIYGAQQHAPLLGIEFDEEESHGF
;
A
#
# COMPACT_ATOMS: atom_id res chain seq x y z
N MET A 1 -4.70 9.10 19.32
CA MET A 1 -5.53 9.85 18.34
C MET A 1 -5.40 9.18 16.96
N LYS A 2 -6.52 8.99 16.23
CA LYS A 2 -6.49 8.49 14.86
C LYS A 2 -5.87 9.54 13.92
N LYS A 3 -4.95 9.10 13.06
CA LYS A 3 -4.31 9.89 12.01
C LYS A 3 -4.55 9.27 10.64
N ASN A 4 -4.47 10.10 9.61
CA ASN A 4 -4.55 9.65 8.22
C ASN A 4 -3.15 9.51 7.61
N ILE A 5 -2.96 8.52 6.74
CA ILE A 5 -1.68 8.26 6.08
C ILE A 5 -1.12 9.46 5.29
N LEU A 6 -1.97 10.36 4.78
CA LEU A 6 -1.58 11.58 4.07
C LEU A 6 -0.74 12.53 4.94
N GLU A 7 -0.90 12.45 6.25
CA GLU A 7 -0.11 13.24 7.19
C GLU A 7 1.35 12.77 7.25
N VAL A 8 1.60 11.49 6.97
CA VAL A 8 2.91 10.84 7.18
C VAL A 8 3.58 10.33 5.90
N ALA A 9 2.82 10.16 4.82
CA ALA A 9 3.33 9.74 3.52
C ALA A 9 3.79 10.95 2.69
N ARG A 10 4.99 10.84 2.12
CA ARG A 10 5.54 11.79 1.14
C ARG A 10 5.04 11.50 -0.26
N VAL A 11 4.95 10.22 -0.61
CA VAL A 11 4.46 9.75 -1.91
C VAL A 11 3.59 8.52 -1.67
N ILE A 12 2.41 8.51 -2.30
CA ILE A 12 1.58 7.32 -2.46
C ILE A 12 1.32 7.20 -3.95
N ARG A 13 1.71 6.08 -4.56
CA ARG A 13 1.55 5.87 -6.00
C ARG A 13 1.27 4.42 -6.32
N SER A 14 0.76 4.21 -7.53
CA SER A 14 0.62 2.91 -8.15
C SER A 14 1.28 2.93 -9.53
N LYS A 15 1.79 1.80 -9.97
CA LYS A 15 2.41 1.63 -11.29
C LYS A 15 2.37 0.16 -11.70
N ASN A 16 2.41 -0.09 -13.00
CA ASN A 16 2.62 -1.45 -13.52
C ASN A 16 3.99 -2.00 -13.12
N SER A 17 4.04 -3.33 -12.91
CA SER A 17 5.26 -4.12 -12.72
C SER A 17 5.27 -5.26 -13.74
N GLY A 18 5.36 -4.89 -15.01
CA GLY A 18 5.04 -5.80 -16.11
C GLY A 18 3.53 -5.88 -16.39
N PRO A 19 3.11 -6.74 -17.34
CA PRO A 19 1.72 -6.77 -17.80
C PRO A 19 0.76 -7.42 -16.81
N TYR A 20 1.24 -8.27 -15.90
CA TYR A 20 0.39 -9.08 -15.00
C TYR A 20 0.37 -8.60 -13.56
N GLU A 21 1.21 -7.62 -13.20
CA GLU A 21 1.37 -7.17 -11.82
C GLU A 21 1.23 -5.65 -11.72
N LEU A 22 0.71 -5.23 -10.59
CA LEU A 22 0.57 -3.85 -10.18
C LEU A 22 1.34 -3.66 -8.88
N THR A 23 2.11 -2.58 -8.79
CA THR A 23 2.80 -2.23 -7.54
C THR A 23 2.26 -0.94 -6.97
N LEU A 24 2.14 -0.93 -5.65
CA LEU A 24 1.74 0.21 -4.85
C LEU A 24 2.93 0.58 -3.97
N ASP A 25 3.33 1.84 -3.99
CA ASP A 25 4.45 2.35 -3.19
C ASP A 25 3.93 3.41 -2.22
N ILE A 26 4.29 3.28 -0.94
CA ILE A 26 4.13 4.32 0.08
C ILE A 26 5.52 4.70 0.57
N LEU A 27 5.95 5.94 0.31
CA LEU A 27 7.20 6.50 0.82
C LEU A 27 6.85 7.44 1.97
N PHE A 28 7.45 7.24 3.14
CA PHE A 28 7.19 8.04 4.33
C PHE A 28 7.98 9.36 4.34
N LYS A 29 7.43 10.40 4.96
CA LYS A 29 8.08 11.72 5.10
C LYS A 29 9.34 11.64 5.96
N ASP A 30 9.30 10.80 6.99
CA ASP A 30 10.34 10.62 8.00
C ASP A 30 10.53 9.14 8.33
N ARG A 31 11.76 8.79 8.74
CA ARG A 31 12.11 7.43 9.17
C ARG A 31 11.24 6.92 10.32
N LYS A 32 10.88 7.80 11.27
CA LYS A 32 10.03 7.44 12.42
C LYS A 32 8.70 6.81 12.01
N TRP A 33 8.09 7.29 10.93
CA TRP A 33 6.79 6.81 10.45
C TRP A 33 6.93 5.45 9.79
N TYR A 34 7.97 5.29 8.97
CA TYR A 34 8.32 3.98 8.40
C TYR A 34 8.52 2.94 9.50
N GLU A 35 9.30 3.25 10.55
CA GLU A 35 9.53 2.32 11.66
C GLU A 35 8.25 1.98 12.42
N LEU A 36 7.42 2.98 12.72
CA LEU A 36 6.13 2.75 13.39
C LEU A 36 5.22 1.85 12.55
N PHE A 37 5.09 2.13 11.26
CA PHE A 37 4.26 1.36 10.34
C PHE A 37 4.76 -0.07 10.18
N LYS A 38 6.08 -0.26 10.09
CA LYS A 38 6.73 -1.56 9.99
C LYS A 38 6.59 -2.36 11.28
N ALA A 39 6.92 -1.77 12.42
CA ALA A 39 6.89 -2.44 13.73
C ALA A 39 5.47 -2.87 14.12
N ARG A 40 4.46 -2.03 13.83
CA ARG A 40 3.06 -2.34 14.08
C ARG A 40 2.39 -3.14 12.96
N ASN A 41 3.13 -3.47 11.90
CA ASN A 41 2.64 -4.18 10.72
C ASN A 41 1.31 -3.60 10.19
N ILE A 42 1.22 -2.26 10.12
CA ILE A 42 -0.02 -1.55 9.75
C ILE A 42 -0.42 -1.90 8.31
N VAL A 43 0.57 -1.93 7.41
CA VAL A 43 0.39 -2.36 6.03
C VAL A 43 0.66 -3.86 5.95
N ASN A 44 -0.42 -4.64 5.98
CA ASN A 44 -0.41 -6.09 5.93
C ASN A 44 -1.42 -6.63 4.90
N GLU A 45 -1.42 -7.95 4.72
CA GLU A 45 -2.28 -8.62 3.73
C GLU A 45 -3.77 -8.40 4.00
N GLU A 46 -4.21 -8.40 5.26
CA GLU A 46 -5.60 -8.11 5.64
C GLU A 46 -6.04 -6.71 5.22
N LEU A 47 -5.22 -5.70 5.49
CA LEU A 47 -5.51 -4.32 5.10
C LEU A 47 -5.62 -4.21 3.58
N ILE A 48 -4.62 -4.74 2.86
CA ILE A 48 -4.55 -4.64 1.40
C ILE A 48 -5.68 -5.43 0.73
N SER A 49 -5.96 -6.65 1.18
CA SER A 49 -7.08 -7.47 0.70
C SER A 49 -8.41 -6.72 0.83
N ARG A 50 -8.65 -6.08 1.98
CA ARG A 50 -9.86 -5.28 2.21
C ARG A 50 -9.94 -4.04 1.31
N LEU A 51 -8.84 -3.29 1.18
CA LEU A 51 -8.81 -2.05 0.40
C LEU A 51 -9.03 -2.32 -1.10
N TYR A 52 -8.44 -3.38 -1.62
CA TYR A 52 -8.46 -3.71 -3.05
C TYR A 52 -9.52 -4.76 -3.42
N LYS A 53 -10.22 -5.34 -2.44
CA LYS A 53 -11.21 -6.41 -2.63
C LYS A 53 -10.65 -7.60 -3.40
N VAL A 54 -9.40 -7.96 -3.09
CA VAL A 54 -8.69 -9.10 -3.68
C VAL A 54 -8.46 -10.18 -2.64
N PRO A 55 -8.44 -11.47 -3.04
CA PRO A 55 -8.01 -12.55 -2.16
C PRO A 55 -6.53 -12.36 -1.78
N LYS A 56 -6.10 -12.86 -0.61
CA LYS A 56 -4.72 -12.66 -0.12
C LYS A 56 -3.69 -13.30 -1.03
N GLU A 57 -4.07 -14.36 -1.73
CA GLU A 57 -3.26 -15.10 -2.71
C GLU A 57 -2.86 -14.24 -3.91
N ASP A 58 -3.59 -13.15 -4.17
CA ASP A 58 -3.25 -12.16 -5.21
C ASP A 58 -2.33 -11.04 -4.69
N ILE A 59 -2.00 -11.04 -3.39
CA ILE A 59 -0.98 -10.17 -2.80
C ILE A 59 0.36 -10.89 -2.92
N LEU A 60 1.09 -10.59 -3.99
CA LEU A 60 2.34 -11.27 -4.35
C LEU A 60 3.52 -10.89 -3.45
N GLY A 61 3.40 -9.79 -2.69
CA GLY A 61 4.35 -9.48 -1.62
C GLY A 61 4.19 -8.08 -1.04
N ILE A 62 4.56 -7.94 0.23
CA ILE A 62 4.69 -6.67 0.95
C ILE A 62 6.13 -6.55 1.43
N ILE A 63 6.87 -5.60 0.86
CA ILE A 63 8.31 -5.43 1.11
C ILE A 63 8.55 -4.07 1.75
N TRP A 64 9.11 -4.09 2.96
CA TRP A 64 9.60 -2.90 3.65
C TRP A 64 11.00 -2.56 3.17
N PHE A 65 11.15 -1.45 2.46
CA PHE A 65 12.40 -0.99 1.86
C PHE A 65 12.97 0.20 2.64
N GLU A 66 13.88 -0.12 3.56
CA GLU A 66 14.47 0.83 4.50
C GLU A 66 15.26 1.98 3.87
N PRO A 67 16.07 1.80 2.80
CA PRO A 67 16.93 2.88 2.28
C PRO A 67 16.19 4.15 1.88
N VAL A 68 14.91 4.04 1.49
CA VAL A 68 14.06 5.18 1.13
C VAL A 68 12.82 5.31 2.01
N SER A 69 12.80 4.62 3.16
CA SER A 69 11.68 4.61 4.11
C SER A 69 10.35 4.33 3.39
N ALA A 70 10.22 3.18 2.75
CA ALA A 70 9.06 2.84 1.94
C ALA A 70 8.51 1.44 2.22
N VAL A 71 7.23 1.25 1.94
CA VAL A 71 6.63 -0.07 1.76
C VAL A 71 6.14 -0.21 0.33
N LYS A 72 6.46 -1.35 -0.28
CA LYS A 72 6.04 -1.73 -1.62
C LYS A 72 5.10 -2.93 -1.51
N ILE A 73 3.95 -2.83 -2.13
CA ILE A 73 2.96 -3.90 -2.22
C ILE A 73 2.87 -4.31 -3.69
N THR A 74 2.97 -5.60 -3.98
CA THR A 74 2.79 -6.14 -5.34
C THR A 74 1.49 -6.95 -5.37
N LEU A 75 0.63 -6.64 -6.32
CA LEU A 75 -0.66 -7.30 -6.55
C LEU A 75 -0.68 -7.95 -7.93
N ARG A 76 -1.37 -9.09 -8.05
CA ARG A 76 -1.79 -9.63 -9.35
C ARG A 76 -2.83 -8.70 -9.98
N ARG A 77 -2.70 -8.41 -11.27
CA ARG A 77 -3.74 -7.70 -12.03
C ARG A 77 -4.88 -8.65 -12.40
N PRO A 78 -6.15 -8.18 -12.40
CA PRO A 78 -7.29 -9.01 -12.80
C PRO A 78 -7.26 -9.39 -14.29
N CYS A 79 -6.62 -8.55 -15.11
CA CYS A 79 -6.33 -8.83 -16.51
C CYS A 79 -4.99 -8.20 -16.91
N PRO A 80 -4.35 -8.71 -17.98
CA PRO A 80 -3.10 -8.13 -18.46
C PRO A 80 -3.26 -6.67 -18.86
N SER A 81 -2.23 -5.86 -18.60
CA SER A 81 -2.21 -4.44 -19.00
C SER A 81 -2.50 -4.27 -20.49
N GLY A 82 -3.48 -3.43 -20.82
CA GLY A 82 -3.88 -3.13 -22.19
C GLY A 82 -4.75 -4.21 -22.87
N SER A 83 -5.17 -5.25 -22.14
CA SER A 83 -6.14 -6.23 -22.65
C SER A 83 -7.57 -5.67 -22.65
N PRO A 84 -8.48 -6.21 -23.48
CA PRO A 84 -9.91 -5.87 -23.40
C PRO A 84 -10.45 -6.12 -21.98
N GLY A 85 -11.05 -5.09 -21.38
CA GLY A 85 -11.52 -5.13 -19.99
C GLY A 85 -10.56 -4.49 -18.98
N ASP A 86 -9.36 -4.09 -19.39
CA ASP A 86 -8.48 -3.29 -18.55
C ASP A 86 -9.01 -1.85 -18.40
N THR A 87 -9.41 -1.50 -17.19
CA THR A 87 -9.95 -0.19 -16.84
C THR A 87 -8.88 0.82 -16.41
N ASP A 88 -7.64 0.37 -16.18
CA ASP A 88 -6.49 1.21 -15.80
C ASP A 88 -5.20 0.67 -16.43
N ILE A 89 -5.04 1.00 -17.71
CA ILE A 89 -3.92 0.54 -18.56
C ILE A 89 -2.57 0.86 -17.94
N TYR A 90 -2.41 2.06 -17.38
CA TYR A 90 -1.15 2.51 -16.78
C TYR A 90 -0.96 2.04 -15.34
N GLY A 91 -2.01 1.50 -14.71
CA GLY A 91 -2.00 1.17 -13.29
C GLY A 91 -1.79 2.39 -12.40
N ALA A 92 -2.15 3.58 -12.89
CA ALA A 92 -1.79 4.85 -12.25
C ALA A 92 -2.86 5.33 -11.26
N GLN A 93 -4.08 4.80 -11.32
CA GLN A 93 -5.21 5.22 -10.50
C GLN A 93 -5.42 4.35 -9.25
N GLN A 94 -4.72 3.22 -9.18
CA GLN A 94 -4.87 2.26 -8.08
C GLN A 94 -4.26 2.71 -6.75
N HIS A 95 -3.65 3.89 -6.67
CA HIS A 95 -3.16 4.44 -5.41
C HIS A 95 -4.28 4.98 -4.50
N ALA A 96 -5.44 5.32 -5.08
CA ALA A 96 -6.53 6.00 -4.38
C ALA A 96 -7.03 5.27 -3.11
N PRO A 97 -7.20 3.94 -3.08
CA PRO A 97 -7.64 3.23 -1.87
C PRO A 97 -6.68 3.41 -0.68
N LEU A 98 -5.38 3.58 -0.92
CA LEU A 98 -4.39 3.77 0.15
C LEU A 98 -4.57 5.10 0.87
N LEU A 99 -5.14 6.13 0.21
CA LEU A 99 -5.32 7.46 0.81
C LEU A 99 -6.28 7.44 2.02
N GLY A 100 -7.11 6.40 2.13
CA GLY A 100 -8.04 6.19 3.24
C GLY A 100 -7.46 5.42 4.42
N ILE A 101 -6.16 5.10 4.44
CA ILE A 101 -5.56 4.39 5.58
C ILE A 101 -5.55 5.32 6.80
N GLU A 102 -6.24 4.87 7.84
CA GLU A 102 -6.21 5.45 9.18
C GLU A 102 -5.40 4.56 10.13
N PHE A 103 -4.71 5.18 11.07
CA PHE A 103 -3.94 4.46 12.10
C PHE A 103 -3.91 5.25 13.41
N ASP A 104 -3.72 4.55 14.53
CA ASP A 104 -3.51 5.17 15.83
C ASP A 104 -2.02 5.47 16.03
N GLU A 105 -1.69 6.73 16.34
CA GLU A 105 -0.30 7.13 16.60
C GLU A 105 0.18 6.64 17.97
N GLU A 106 -0.63 6.84 19.00
CA GLU A 106 -0.34 6.40 20.36
C GLU A 106 -0.81 4.97 20.56
N GLU A 107 0.00 4.19 21.27
CA GLU A 107 -0.45 2.89 21.75
C GLU A 107 -1.58 3.14 22.74
N SER A 108 -2.74 2.51 22.52
CA SER A 108 -3.77 2.46 23.55
C SER A 108 -3.12 1.76 24.72
N HIS A 109 -2.70 2.51 25.74
CA HIS A 109 -2.28 1.95 27.01
C HIS A 109 -3.55 1.37 27.64
N GLY A 110 -3.86 0.14 27.25
CA GLY A 110 -4.83 -0.69 27.95
C GLY A 110 -4.27 -0.93 29.34
N PHE A 111 -4.89 -0.30 30.33
CA PHE A 111 -4.80 -0.70 31.72
C PHE A 111 -5.44 -2.07 31.91
#